data_AF-A0A5N6T9P7-F1
#
_entry.id   AF-A0A5N6T9P7-F1
#
_cell.length_a   1.000
_cell.length_b   1.000
_cell.length_c   1.000
_cell.angle_alpha   90.00
_cell.angle_beta   90.00
_cell.angle_gamma   90.00
#
_symmetry.space_group_name_H-M   'P 1'
#
loop_
_entity.id
_entity.type
_entity.pdbx_description
1 polymer ?
#
loop_
_entity_poly.entity_id
_entity_poly.type
_entity_poly.pdbx_seq_one_letter_code
_entity_poly.pdbx_strand_id
1 'polypeptide(L)'
;MTPLPKLSTLLTLILPITAIKNPVLSGWNPDPSILHLNDEYYLTTSSFEYFPGLPIYKSTDLTNWTLHSHALTRSSQLALYGTPTGGGTWAPTLSHINNTFYITTMTRWTYDPIAKVWPRITWISSPDLESWSDPIWAEPWGIDPSLFQDPVSGDVYLNLMAPDSKETGIWGIYQCQVDLRTGKCIDEYRSLWNGTMPHDASARPEGPKMFLRGEWYYLLIAEGGTDDLHRASIARSRSPRGPWTPNPNNPILFNGAYGFDNLTVQSTGHATIFDTASGDSYAVYIARRKVNGSSPLGRETFLSPVTWKDGWPIINDGRPVLLSESFGDIPDQSTPETWVDRFEGSTLENGWYQLCILYTENFILREKGGILFRPNIYSLSDRDIPAAILRKNSTRIYIYTQLVRNRTVKI
;
A
#
# COMPACT_ATOMS: atom_id res chain seq x y z
N MET A 1 34.78 -66.56 1.11
CA MET A 1 34.33 -65.42 1.92
C MET A 1 34.49 -64.16 1.08
N THR A 2 33.41 -63.71 0.47
CA THR A 2 33.32 -62.44 -0.28
C THR A 2 33.21 -61.27 0.71
N PRO A 3 33.92 -60.15 0.50
CA PRO A 3 33.77 -59.00 1.39
C PRO A 3 32.47 -58.26 1.07
N LEU A 4 31.74 -57.87 2.11
CA LEU A 4 30.56 -56.99 2.02
C LEU A 4 30.94 -55.61 1.46
N PRO A 5 30.08 -54.97 0.66
CA PRO A 5 30.35 -53.64 0.14
C PRO A 5 30.20 -52.58 1.25
N LYS A 6 31.06 -51.57 1.19
CA LYS A 6 31.03 -50.39 2.08
C LYS A 6 29.70 -49.66 1.92
N LEU A 7 29.02 -49.43 3.03
CA LEU A 7 27.86 -48.55 3.13
C LEU A 7 28.34 -47.11 2.80
N SER A 8 27.94 -46.57 1.66
CA SER A 8 28.09 -45.14 1.39
C SER A 8 26.96 -44.40 2.11
N THR A 9 27.30 -43.65 3.16
CA THR A 9 26.37 -42.73 3.80
C THR A 9 26.04 -41.62 2.81
N LEU A 10 24.84 -41.66 2.23
CA LEU A 10 24.31 -40.54 1.44
C LEU A 10 24.00 -39.42 2.44
N LEU A 11 24.85 -38.39 2.46
CA LEU A 11 24.57 -37.17 3.22
C LEU A 11 23.47 -36.43 2.45
N THR A 12 22.21 -36.64 2.82
CA THR A 12 21.09 -35.85 2.30
C THR A 12 21.24 -34.45 2.88
N LEU A 13 21.78 -33.52 2.08
CA LEU A 13 21.79 -32.11 2.39
C LEU A 13 20.33 -31.64 2.33
N ILE A 14 19.65 -31.61 3.48
CA ILE A 14 18.37 -30.92 3.60
C ILE A 14 18.71 -29.44 3.61
N LEU A 15 18.74 -28.83 2.44
CA LEU A 15 18.67 -27.37 2.33
C LEU A 15 17.29 -26.98 2.87
N PRO A 16 17.19 -26.19 3.96
CA PRO A 16 15.90 -25.64 4.36
C PRO A 16 15.44 -24.74 3.21
N ILE A 17 14.37 -25.14 2.53
CA ILE A 17 13.67 -24.28 1.57
C ILE A 17 12.94 -23.25 2.42
N THR A 18 13.51 -22.06 2.56
CA THR A 18 12.90 -20.94 3.28
C THR A 18 12.11 -20.09 2.28
N ALA A 19 10.85 -19.81 2.57
CA ALA A 19 9.84 -19.34 1.62
C ALA A 19 9.10 -18.09 2.09
N ILE A 20 9.12 -17.02 1.29
CA ILE A 20 8.09 -15.97 1.39
C ILE A 20 6.74 -16.58 1.00
N LYS A 21 5.67 -16.27 1.75
CA LYS A 21 4.32 -16.69 1.43
C LYS A 21 3.43 -15.50 1.15
N ASN A 22 2.95 -15.40 -0.08
CA ASN A 22 1.97 -14.39 -0.46
C ASN A 22 0.55 -14.70 0.06
N PRO A 23 -0.22 -13.69 0.49
CA PRO A 23 0.18 -12.28 0.67
C PRO A 23 1.10 -12.06 1.89
N VAL A 24 2.02 -11.11 1.80
CA VAL A 24 2.88 -10.69 2.92
C VAL A 24 2.14 -9.83 3.94
N LEU A 25 1.10 -9.09 3.51
CA LEU A 25 0.11 -8.48 4.41
C LEU A 25 -1.30 -8.87 3.94
N SER A 26 -1.86 -9.87 4.62
CA SER A 26 -3.20 -10.40 4.36
C SER A 26 -4.31 -9.46 4.84
N GLY A 27 -5.49 -9.54 4.22
CA GLY A 27 -6.62 -8.64 4.50
C GLY A 27 -6.47 -7.27 3.83
N TRP A 28 -7.26 -6.31 4.27
CA TRP A 28 -7.30 -4.95 3.70
C TRP A 28 -5.98 -4.19 3.97
N ASN A 29 -5.02 -4.39 3.07
CA ASN A 29 -3.70 -3.75 3.00
C ASN A 29 -3.37 -3.32 1.55
N PRO A 30 -4.15 -2.38 0.99
CA PRO A 30 -3.98 -1.88 -0.38
C PRO A 30 -2.85 -0.87 -0.57
N ASP A 31 -2.49 -0.68 -1.84
CA ASP A 31 -1.63 0.38 -2.36
C ASP A 31 -0.29 0.50 -1.61
N PRO A 32 0.51 -0.60 -1.53
CA PRO A 32 1.70 -0.64 -0.70
C PRO A 32 2.81 0.24 -1.28
N SER A 33 3.39 1.06 -0.40
CA SER A 33 4.62 1.79 -0.68
C SER A 33 5.66 1.42 0.37
N ILE A 34 6.81 0.95 -0.08
CA ILE A 34 7.88 0.42 0.76
C ILE A 34 9.14 1.26 0.64
N LEU A 35 9.85 1.40 1.75
CA LEU A 35 11.23 1.86 1.81
C LEU A 35 12.09 0.82 2.51
N HIS A 36 13.32 0.69 2.03
CA HIS A 36 14.39 -0.02 2.70
C HIS A 36 15.39 1.01 3.23
N LEU A 37 15.66 0.99 4.53
CA LEU A 37 16.61 1.89 5.18
C LEU A 37 17.42 1.09 6.20
N ASN A 38 18.75 1.12 6.06
CA ASN A 38 19.68 0.31 6.85
C ASN A 38 19.36 -1.19 6.69
N ASP A 39 19.00 -1.89 7.78
CA ASP A 39 18.63 -3.30 7.77
C ASP A 39 17.11 -3.50 7.96
N GLU A 40 16.31 -2.46 7.75
CA GLU A 40 14.89 -2.44 8.06
C GLU A 40 14.04 -2.00 6.86
N TYR A 41 12.87 -2.61 6.74
CA TYR A 41 11.88 -2.34 5.73
C TYR A 41 10.63 -1.73 6.36
N TYR A 42 10.15 -0.64 5.77
CA TYR A 42 8.96 0.06 6.20
C TYR A 42 7.95 0.13 5.07
N LEU A 43 6.70 -0.24 5.34
CA LEU A 43 5.65 -0.31 4.33
C LEU A 43 4.40 0.37 4.84
N THR A 44 3.84 1.30 4.04
CA THR A 44 2.55 1.93 4.33
C THR A 44 1.49 1.54 3.30
N THR A 45 0.23 1.47 3.74
CA THR A 45 -0.93 1.13 2.89
C THR A 45 -2.00 2.21 2.98
N SER A 46 -2.90 2.32 2.00
CA SER A 46 -4.05 3.22 2.09
C SER A 46 -5.04 2.77 3.19
N SER A 47 -5.75 3.73 3.79
CA SER A 47 -6.60 3.50 4.96
C SER A 47 -8.04 4.01 4.81
N PHE A 48 -8.37 4.63 3.69
CA PHE A 48 -9.73 5.00 3.32
C PHE A 48 -10.47 5.74 4.44
N GLU A 49 -11.71 5.39 4.74
CA GLU A 49 -12.54 5.98 5.78
C GLU A 49 -12.18 5.58 7.23
N TYR A 50 -11.10 4.83 7.45
CA TYR A 50 -10.74 4.35 8.79
C TYR A 50 -9.68 5.24 9.46
N PHE A 51 -9.79 5.35 10.78
CA PHE A 51 -8.89 6.07 11.66
C PHE A 51 -8.39 5.16 12.80
N PRO A 52 -7.12 5.26 13.26
CA PRO A 52 -6.04 6.05 12.70
C PRO A 52 -5.70 5.61 11.26
N GLY A 53 -5.16 6.56 10.48
CA GLY A 53 -4.91 6.39 9.05
C GLY A 53 -3.45 6.11 8.72
N LEU A 54 -3.23 5.52 7.55
CA LEU A 54 -1.91 5.16 7.01
C LEU A 54 -1.08 4.30 7.99
N PRO A 55 -1.45 3.01 8.15
CA PRO A 55 -0.68 2.09 8.97
C PRO A 55 0.72 1.91 8.39
N ILE A 56 1.72 1.87 9.27
CA ILE A 56 3.13 1.64 8.92
C ILE A 56 3.54 0.28 9.48
N TYR A 57 3.89 -0.62 8.59
CA TYR A 57 4.42 -1.94 8.90
C TYR A 57 5.95 -1.91 8.86
N LYS A 58 6.57 -2.67 9.76
CA LYS A 58 8.02 -2.83 9.85
C LYS A 58 8.41 -4.30 9.72
N SER A 59 9.49 -4.57 9.00
CA SER A 59 10.08 -5.91 8.87
C SER A 59 11.61 -5.81 8.74
N THR A 60 12.32 -6.87 9.10
CA THR A 60 13.76 -7.04 8.85
C THR A 60 14.04 -8.17 7.85
N ASP A 61 13.00 -8.91 7.45
CA ASP A 61 13.13 -10.12 6.64
C ASP A 61 12.14 -10.15 5.45
N LEU A 62 11.37 -9.09 5.20
CA LEU A 62 10.35 -8.98 4.15
C LEU A 62 9.16 -9.94 4.26
N THR A 63 9.20 -10.88 5.19
CA THR A 63 8.20 -11.93 5.35
C THR A 63 7.30 -11.68 6.56
N ASN A 64 7.92 -11.33 7.69
CA ASN A 64 7.27 -11.10 8.96
C ASN A 64 7.16 -9.59 9.19
N TRP A 65 5.93 -9.11 9.20
CA TRP A 65 5.62 -7.69 9.30
C TRP A 65 4.86 -7.40 10.60
N THR A 66 5.33 -6.41 11.35
CA THR A 66 4.66 -5.90 12.54
C THR A 66 4.05 -4.55 12.24
N LEU A 67 2.78 -4.33 12.64
CA LEU A 67 2.17 -3.01 12.61
C LEU A 67 2.87 -2.11 13.64
N HIS A 68 3.79 -1.27 13.16
CA HIS A 68 4.68 -0.46 13.97
C HIS A 68 3.99 0.82 14.47
N SER A 69 3.30 1.54 13.58
CA SER A 69 2.66 2.81 13.91
C SER A 69 1.55 3.16 12.90
N HIS A 70 0.95 4.34 13.06
CA HIS A 70 0.07 4.98 12.08
C HIS A 70 0.52 6.41 11.87
N ALA A 71 0.44 6.90 10.63
CA ALA A 71 0.92 8.25 10.32
C ALA A 71 -0.12 9.35 10.64
N LEU A 72 -1.42 9.04 10.49
CA LEU A 72 -2.52 9.97 10.70
C LEU A 72 -3.28 9.62 11.98
N THR A 73 -2.87 10.22 13.09
CA THR A 73 -3.36 9.91 14.45
C THR A 73 -4.05 11.09 15.13
N ARG A 74 -4.15 12.24 14.45
CA ARG A 74 -4.82 13.44 14.96
C ARG A 74 -5.86 13.97 13.97
N SER A 75 -6.91 14.60 14.49
CA SER A 75 -7.93 15.27 13.67
C SER A 75 -7.40 16.45 12.87
N SER A 76 -6.33 17.10 13.32
CA SER A 76 -5.62 18.13 12.54
C SER A 76 -4.98 17.57 11.28
N GLN A 77 -4.65 16.27 11.26
CA GLN A 77 -4.01 15.62 10.12
C GLN A 77 -5.02 15.03 9.13
N LEU A 78 -6.15 14.52 9.63
CA LEU A 78 -7.12 13.82 8.81
C LEU A 78 -8.56 14.05 9.30
N ALA A 79 -9.34 14.79 8.50
CA ALA A 79 -10.76 14.99 8.75
C ALA A 79 -11.59 13.96 7.94
N LEU A 80 -12.21 12.98 8.61
CA LEU A 80 -13.04 11.95 7.95
C LEU A 80 -14.54 12.06 8.22
N TYR A 81 -15.00 13.19 8.73
CA TYR A 81 -16.41 13.44 9.04
C TYR A 81 -17.37 13.07 7.90
N GLY A 82 -18.29 12.12 8.15
CA GLY A 82 -19.31 11.71 7.17
C GLY A 82 -18.76 11.04 5.90
N THR A 83 -17.49 10.61 5.89
CA THR A 83 -16.83 10.09 4.68
C THR A 83 -17.47 8.77 4.26
N PRO A 84 -17.91 8.62 3.00
CA PRO A 84 -18.53 7.38 2.53
C PRO A 84 -17.50 6.26 2.37
N THR A 85 -17.96 5.01 2.41
CA THR A 85 -17.15 3.83 2.09
C THR A 85 -16.40 3.99 0.77
N GLY A 86 -15.10 3.71 0.79
CA GLY A 86 -14.21 3.89 -0.36
C GLY A 86 -13.65 5.31 -0.48
N GLY A 87 -14.16 6.28 0.28
CA GLY A 87 -13.56 7.61 0.41
C GLY A 87 -12.37 7.62 1.37
N GLY A 88 -12.00 8.80 1.86
CA GLY A 88 -10.95 9.00 2.84
C GLY A 88 -9.56 8.92 2.22
N THR A 89 -8.62 8.30 2.92
CA THR A 89 -7.19 8.34 2.57
C THR A 89 -6.81 7.27 1.55
N TRP A 90 -6.54 7.68 0.31
CA TRP A 90 -6.17 6.78 -0.79
C TRP A 90 -4.66 6.51 -0.83
N ALA A 91 -4.16 5.98 -1.95
CA ALA A 91 -2.80 5.46 -2.11
C ALA A 91 -1.72 6.40 -1.52
N PRO A 92 -0.92 5.92 -0.56
CA PRO A 92 0.24 6.64 -0.08
C PRO A 92 1.49 6.34 -0.92
N THR A 93 2.44 7.27 -0.86
CA THR A 93 3.85 7.02 -1.19
C THR A 93 4.71 7.38 0.01
N LEU A 94 5.48 6.42 0.51
CA LEU A 94 6.51 6.63 1.52
C LEU A 94 7.83 6.94 0.80
N SER A 95 8.45 8.07 1.16
CA SER A 95 9.69 8.57 0.56
C SER A 95 10.66 9.01 1.64
N HIS A 96 11.96 8.87 1.40
CA HIS A 96 13.00 9.38 2.29
C HIS A 96 13.80 10.44 1.53
N ILE A 97 13.64 11.70 1.93
CA ILE A 97 14.16 12.88 1.23
C ILE A 97 14.92 13.72 2.24
N ASN A 98 16.20 14.00 1.96
CA ASN A 98 17.06 14.80 2.85
C ASN A 98 17.01 14.36 4.32
N ASN A 99 17.16 13.06 4.59
CA ASN A 99 17.10 12.46 5.94
C ASN A 99 15.77 12.66 6.69
N THR A 100 14.68 12.88 5.97
CA THR A 100 13.33 13.00 6.53
C THR A 100 12.39 12.07 5.80
N PHE A 101 11.54 11.36 6.53
CA PHE A 101 10.47 10.56 5.95
C PHE A 101 9.31 11.45 5.53
N TYR A 102 8.77 11.20 4.36
CA TYR A 102 7.56 11.82 3.85
C TYR A 102 6.56 10.73 3.51
N ILE A 103 5.30 10.94 3.89
CA ILE A 103 4.19 10.20 3.29
C ILE A 103 3.36 11.19 2.49
N THR A 104 3.32 11.00 1.19
CA THR A 104 2.46 11.73 0.26
C THR A 104 1.19 10.92 0.01
N THR A 105 0.03 11.54 0.10
CA THR A 105 -1.27 10.87 -0.10
C THR A 105 -2.33 11.90 -0.53
N MET A 106 -3.59 11.48 -0.56
CA MET A 106 -4.73 12.35 -0.77
C MET A 106 -5.92 11.94 0.08
N THR A 107 -6.87 12.86 0.28
CA THR A 107 -8.15 12.56 0.91
C THR A 107 -9.31 12.81 -0.04
N ARG A 108 -10.22 11.83 -0.18
CA ARG A 108 -11.47 11.92 -0.93
C ARG A 108 -12.68 11.94 0.01
N TRP A 109 -13.29 13.09 0.24
CA TRP A 109 -14.44 13.18 1.16
C TRP A 109 -15.78 12.73 0.59
N THR A 110 -16.00 12.81 -0.73
CA THR A 110 -17.29 12.44 -1.32
C THR A 110 -17.19 12.04 -2.78
N TYR A 111 -18.04 11.12 -3.21
CA TYR A 111 -18.22 10.74 -4.61
C TYR A 111 -19.37 11.50 -5.30
N ASP A 112 -20.02 12.42 -4.59
CA ASP A 112 -21.16 13.16 -5.13
C ASP A 112 -20.74 13.99 -6.36
N PRO A 113 -21.25 13.65 -7.57
CA PRO A 113 -20.92 14.37 -8.78
C PRO A 113 -21.48 15.81 -8.78
N ILE A 114 -22.50 16.09 -7.97
CA ILE A 114 -23.07 17.44 -7.80
C ILE A 114 -22.14 18.30 -6.95
N ALA A 115 -21.59 17.74 -5.87
CA ALA A 115 -20.67 18.45 -4.98
C ALA A 115 -19.35 18.84 -5.67
N LYS A 116 -18.95 18.12 -6.73
CA LYS A 116 -17.71 18.37 -7.51
C LYS A 116 -16.45 18.48 -6.64
N VAL A 117 -16.43 17.75 -5.53
CA VAL A 117 -15.29 17.69 -4.62
C VAL A 117 -14.30 16.66 -5.14
N TRP A 118 -13.10 17.12 -5.45
CA TRP A 118 -11.97 16.30 -5.88
C TRP A 118 -11.11 15.88 -4.69
N PRO A 119 -10.35 14.78 -4.81
CA PRO A 119 -9.30 14.45 -3.86
C PRO A 119 -8.35 15.64 -3.67
N ARG A 120 -7.90 15.84 -2.43
CA ARG A 120 -6.88 16.85 -2.11
C ARG A 120 -5.59 16.17 -1.72
N ILE A 121 -4.49 16.54 -2.37
CA ILE A 121 -3.17 15.96 -2.15
C ILE A 121 -2.49 16.66 -0.99
N THR A 122 -1.82 15.87 -0.16
CA THR A 122 -1.04 16.35 0.96
C THR A 122 0.17 15.46 1.21
N TRP A 123 1.15 15.99 1.93
CA TRP A 123 2.16 15.18 2.59
C TRP A 123 2.38 15.60 4.02
N ILE A 124 2.81 14.62 4.82
CA ILE A 124 3.29 14.75 6.18
C ILE A 124 4.75 14.32 6.23
N SER A 125 5.48 14.86 7.20
CA SER A 125 6.89 14.54 7.41
C SER A 125 7.13 13.97 8.80
N SER A 126 8.14 13.12 8.92
CA SER A 126 8.53 12.50 10.19
C SER A 126 10.05 12.28 10.23
N PRO A 127 10.70 12.50 11.39
CA PRO A 127 12.10 12.14 11.58
C PRO A 127 12.31 10.66 11.94
N ASP A 128 11.27 9.96 12.41
CA ASP A 128 11.37 8.68 13.13
C ASP A 128 10.30 7.63 12.74
N LEU A 129 9.40 7.96 11.79
CA LEU A 129 8.22 7.16 11.38
C LEU A 129 7.14 6.99 12.46
N GLU A 130 7.24 7.71 13.57
CA GLU A 130 6.29 7.69 14.69
C GLU A 130 5.64 9.07 14.90
N SER A 131 6.46 10.11 14.90
CA SER A 131 6.10 11.50 15.11
C SER A 131 5.86 12.19 13.77
N TRP A 132 4.59 12.38 13.41
CA TRP A 132 4.21 12.97 12.12
C TRP A 132 3.74 14.43 12.25
N SER A 133 4.22 15.27 11.34
CA SER A 133 3.82 16.68 11.23
C SER A 133 2.33 16.83 10.90
N ASP A 134 1.84 18.07 10.97
CA ASP A 134 0.60 18.44 10.31
C ASP A 134 0.77 18.44 8.77
N PRO A 135 -0.32 18.28 8.01
CA PRO A 135 -0.29 18.17 6.55
C PRO A 135 0.15 19.46 5.86
N ILE A 136 1.04 19.31 4.88
CA ILE A 136 1.32 20.33 3.87
C ILE A 136 0.44 20.03 2.66
N TRP A 137 -0.37 20.99 2.27
CA TRP A 137 -1.33 20.83 1.18
C TRP A 137 -0.74 21.22 -0.16
N ALA A 138 -0.98 20.39 -1.17
CA ALA A 138 -0.66 20.71 -2.56
C ALA A 138 -1.95 20.85 -3.37
N GLU A 139 -1.86 21.62 -4.45
CA GLU A 139 -3.00 21.99 -5.30
C GLU A 139 -3.01 21.39 -6.72
N PRO A 140 -2.34 20.26 -7.05
CA PRO A 140 -2.52 19.66 -8.36
C PRO A 140 -3.84 18.88 -8.43
N TRP A 141 -4.44 18.83 -9.63
CA TRP A 141 -5.64 18.04 -9.89
C TRP A 141 -5.26 16.60 -10.21
N GLY A 142 -5.47 15.67 -9.28
CA GLY A 142 -5.08 14.29 -9.52
C GLY A 142 -5.19 13.35 -8.32
N ILE A 143 -4.67 12.14 -8.52
CA ILE A 143 -4.56 11.09 -7.50
C ILE A 143 -3.19 10.40 -7.55
N ASP A 144 -2.93 9.55 -6.57
CA ASP A 144 -1.73 8.74 -6.42
C ASP A 144 -0.43 9.54 -6.44
N PRO A 145 -0.29 10.54 -5.55
CA PRO A 145 0.87 11.40 -5.52
C PRO A 145 2.10 10.64 -4.99
N SER A 146 3.24 10.89 -5.61
CA SER A 146 4.55 10.35 -5.24
C SER A 146 5.59 11.44 -5.30
N LEU A 147 6.22 11.73 -4.16
CA LEU A 147 7.43 12.54 -4.14
C LEU A 147 8.63 11.70 -4.58
N PHE A 148 9.50 12.28 -5.40
CA PHE A 148 10.75 11.69 -5.84
C PHE A 148 11.84 12.76 -5.75
N GLN A 149 12.90 12.49 -4.99
CA GLN A 149 14.10 13.32 -5.02
C GLN A 149 15.02 12.82 -6.12
N ASP A 150 15.31 13.67 -7.10
CA ASP A 150 16.33 13.38 -8.09
C ASP A 150 17.71 13.37 -7.42
N PRO A 151 18.41 12.23 -7.38
CA PRO A 151 19.73 12.16 -6.76
C PRO A 151 20.81 12.93 -7.54
N VAL A 152 20.54 13.34 -8.80
CA VAL A 152 21.51 14.10 -9.62
C VAL A 152 21.42 15.59 -9.35
N SER A 153 20.23 16.21 -9.43
CA SER A 153 20.06 17.64 -9.18
C SER A 153 19.76 18.00 -7.72
N GLY A 154 19.23 17.05 -6.94
CA GLY A 154 18.68 17.30 -5.61
C GLY A 154 17.25 17.86 -5.61
N ASP A 155 16.67 18.14 -6.79
CA ASP A 155 15.30 18.61 -6.92
C ASP A 155 14.29 17.56 -6.47
N VAL A 156 13.15 18.02 -5.96
CA VAL A 156 12.05 17.13 -5.58
C VAL A 156 10.90 17.31 -6.55
N TYR A 157 10.44 16.20 -7.12
CA TYR A 157 9.34 16.13 -8.05
C TYR A 157 8.13 15.47 -7.40
N LEU A 158 6.95 16.03 -7.65
CA LEU A 158 5.68 15.40 -7.38
C LEU A 158 5.17 14.76 -8.68
N ASN A 159 5.05 13.43 -8.69
CA ASN A 159 4.46 12.65 -9.77
C ASN A 159 3.06 12.19 -9.36
N LEU A 160 2.10 12.21 -10.28
CA LEU A 160 0.72 11.81 -9.99
C LEU A 160 -0.07 11.49 -11.25
N MET A 161 -1.20 10.79 -11.11
CA MET A 161 -2.21 10.69 -12.15
C MET A 161 -3.02 11.99 -12.21
N ALA A 162 -3.13 12.59 -13.39
CA ALA A 162 -3.95 13.78 -13.60
C ALA A 162 -4.64 13.70 -14.97
N PRO A 163 -5.77 14.40 -15.15
CA PRO A 163 -6.42 14.48 -16.45
C PRO A 163 -5.71 15.53 -17.32
N ASP A 164 -5.74 15.33 -18.63
CA ASP A 164 -5.20 16.26 -19.63
C ASP A 164 -5.93 17.60 -19.69
N SER A 165 -7.24 17.60 -19.54
CA SER A 165 -8.07 18.79 -19.54
C SER A 165 -9.40 18.55 -18.81
N LYS A 166 -10.22 19.59 -18.66
CA LYS A 166 -11.59 19.45 -18.14
C LYS A 166 -12.55 18.91 -19.19
N GLU A 167 -12.23 19.12 -20.46
CA GLU A 167 -13.07 18.82 -21.62
C GLU A 167 -12.99 17.34 -22.00
N THR A 168 -11.78 16.82 -22.14
CA THR A 168 -11.52 15.41 -22.51
C THR A 168 -11.42 14.52 -21.28
N GLY A 169 -10.82 15.00 -20.19
CA GLY A 169 -10.72 14.27 -18.93
C GLY A 169 -9.99 12.93 -19.05
N ILE A 170 -9.06 12.82 -20.00
CA ILE A 170 -8.28 11.61 -20.26
C ILE A 170 -7.07 11.62 -19.34
N TRP A 171 -6.85 10.51 -18.65
CA TRP A 171 -5.84 10.41 -17.60
C TRP A 171 -4.46 10.08 -18.14
N GLY A 172 -3.45 10.68 -17.54
CA GLY A 172 -2.02 10.42 -17.78
C GLY A 172 -1.20 10.64 -16.52
N ILE A 173 0.09 10.32 -16.56
CA ILE A 173 1.02 10.70 -15.49
C ILE A 173 1.56 12.09 -15.75
N TYR A 174 1.52 12.92 -14.72
CA TYR A 174 2.03 14.28 -14.73
C TYR A 174 3.04 14.51 -13.63
N GLN A 175 3.82 15.58 -13.77
CA GLN A 175 4.86 15.96 -12.84
C GLN A 175 4.97 17.49 -12.70
N CYS A 176 5.35 17.95 -11.52
CA CYS A 176 6.00 19.24 -11.33
C CYS A 176 7.13 19.11 -10.29
N GLN A 177 8.13 19.97 -10.36
CA GLN A 177 9.04 20.22 -9.25
C GLN A 177 8.27 20.90 -8.12
N VAL A 178 8.51 20.53 -6.86
CA VAL A 178 7.76 21.05 -5.71
C VAL A 178 8.63 21.63 -4.61
N ASP A 179 8.10 22.64 -3.93
CA ASP A 179 8.61 23.09 -2.64
C ASP A 179 7.92 22.30 -1.52
N LEU A 180 8.70 21.44 -0.87
CA LEU A 180 8.24 20.58 0.23
C LEU A 180 7.64 21.34 1.41
N ARG A 181 8.00 22.61 1.63
CA ARG A 181 7.50 23.41 2.76
C ARG A 181 6.17 24.08 2.44
N THR A 182 5.96 24.46 1.19
CA THR A 182 4.80 25.28 0.79
C THR A 182 3.74 24.50 0.01
N GLY A 183 4.05 23.30 -0.47
CA GLY A 183 3.10 22.51 -1.27
C GLY A 183 3.04 22.90 -2.74
N LYS A 184 3.77 23.94 -3.15
CA LYS A 184 3.61 24.57 -4.46
C LYS A 184 4.46 23.87 -5.51
N CYS A 185 3.88 23.67 -6.70
CA CYS A 185 4.67 23.43 -7.90
C CYS A 185 5.52 24.68 -8.19
N ILE A 186 6.82 24.47 -8.37
CA ILE A 186 7.82 25.52 -8.66
C ILE A 186 7.89 25.77 -10.16
N ASP A 187 7.65 24.73 -10.97
CA ASP A 187 7.68 24.79 -12.43
C ASP A 187 6.33 24.40 -13.06
N GLU A 188 6.30 24.42 -14.39
CA GLU A 188 5.12 24.02 -15.15
C GLU A 188 4.81 22.54 -14.97
N TYR A 189 3.51 22.27 -14.79
CA TYR A 189 2.95 20.94 -14.72
C TYR A 189 3.05 20.24 -16.09
N ARG A 190 3.79 19.14 -16.17
CA ARG A 190 4.11 18.45 -17.44
C ARG A 190 3.52 17.06 -17.50
N SER A 191 3.03 16.69 -18.68
CA SER A 191 2.72 15.29 -18.99
C SER A 191 4.03 14.51 -19.12
N LEU A 192 4.12 13.37 -18.43
CA LEU A 192 5.26 12.46 -18.51
C LEU A 192 4.96 11.31 -19.46
N TRP A 193 3.95 10.52 -19.13
CA TRP A 193 3.68 9.28 -19.83
C TRP A 193 2.21 8.88 -19.69
N ASN A 194 1.62 8.46 -20.80
CA ASN A 194 0.22 8.06 -20.89
C ASN A 194 0.02 6.55 -20.67
N GLY A 195 1.11 5.82 -20.37
CA GLY A 195 1.09 4.39 -20.20
C GLY A 195 1.14 3.60 -21.51
N THR A 196 0.67 2.35 -21.48
CA THR A 196 0.72 1.40 -22.60
C THR A 196 -0.65 1.02 -23.15
N MET A 197 -1.71 1.25 -22.37
CA MET A 197 -3.08 0.98 -22.81
C MET A 197 -3.55 2.04 -23.82
N PRO A 198 -4.61 1.76 -24.61
CA PRO A 198 -5.24 2.77 -25.45
C PRO A 198 -5.56 4.02 -24.63
N HIS A 199 -5.15 5.20 -25.10
CA HIS A 199 -5.25 6.43 -24.31
C HIS A 199 -6.69 6.95 -24.25
N ASP A 200 -7.49 6.35 -23.38
CA ASP A 200 -8.89 6.67 -23.11
C ASP A 200 -9.20 6.64 -21.60
N ALA A 201 -10.46 6.90 -21.25
CA ALA A 201 -10.89 6.98 -19.84
C ALA A 201 -10.79 5.65 -19.06
N SER A 202 -10.62 4.52 -19.74
CA SER A 202 -10.48 3.19 -19.13
C SER A 202 -9.01 2.81 -18.84
N ALA A 203 -8.04 3.47 -19.48
CA ALA A 203 -6.63 3.17 -19.33
C ALA A 203 -6.11 3.33 -17.90
N ARG A 204 -6.58 4.39 -17.21
CA ARG A 204 -6.26 4.71 -15.81
C ARG A 204 -4.77 4.54 -15.46
N PRO A 205 -3.83 5.20 -16.17
CA PRO A 205 -2.44 5.23 -15.76
C PRO A 205 -2.31 5.96 -14.42
N GLU A 206 -1.99 5.22 -13.36
CA GLU A 206 -2.01 5.67 -11.97
C GLU A 206 -0.82 5.13 -11.16
N GLY A 207 -0.77 5.41 -9.85
CA GLY A 207 0.26 4.89 -8.96
C GLY A 207 1.73 5.12 -9.39
N PRO A 208 2.14 6.31 -9.90
CA PRO A 208 3.49 6.50 -10.41
C PRO A 208 4.55 6.34 -9.30
N LYS A 209 5.53 5.46 -9.50
CA LYS A 209 6.74 5.32 -8.69
C LYS A 209 7.96 5.59 -9.56
N MET A 210 8.69 6.65 -9.25
CA MET A 210 9.92 7.02 -9.96
C MET A 210 11.16 6.64 -9.14
N PHE A 211 12.16 6.08 -9.80
CA PHE A 211 13.45 5.78 -9.18
C PHE A 211 14.59 5.84 -10.21
N LEU A 212 15.81 6.11 -9.75
CA LEU A 212 17.02 6.03 -10.58
C LEU A 212 17.71 4.68 -10.32
N ARG A 213 18.05 3.95 -11.39
CA ARG A 213 18.91 2.75 -11.30
C ARG A 213 19.96 2.79 -12.41
N GLY A 214 21.23 2.78 -12.01
CA GLY A 214 22.34 3.02 -12.92
C GLY A 214 22.18 4.39 -13.59
N GLU A 215 22.12 4.40 -14.91
CA GLU A 215 21.99 5.63 -15.70
C GLU A 215 20.56 5.90 -16.21
N TRP A 216 19.55 5.17 -15.71
CA TRP A 216 18.17 5.24 -16.17
C TRP A 216 17.24 5.63 -15.03
N TYR A 217 16.44 6.67 -15.25
CA TYR A 217 15.24 6.91 -14.47
C TYR A 217 14.17 5.94 -14.98
N TYR A 218 13.49 5.28 -14.05
CA TYR A 218 12.36 4.42 -14.32
C TYR A 218 11.09 5.07 -13.78
N LEU A 219 10.00 4.97 -14.55
CA LEU A 219 8.66 5.36 -14.15
C LEU A 219 7.77 4.12 -14.22
N LEU A 220 7.50 3.56 -13.04
CA LEU A 220 6.58 2.45 -12.85
C LEU A 220 5.18 3.00 -12.57
N ILE A 221 4.16 2.45 -13.22
CA ILE A 221 2.77 2.87 -13.08
C ILE A 221 1.87 1.64 -12.94
N ALA A 222 0.65 1.86 -12.45
CA ALA A 222 -0.47 0.94 -12.62
C ALA A 222 -1.34 1.36 -13.80
N GLU A 223 -2.02 0.41 -14.44
CA GLU A 223 -3.00 0.69 -15.51
C GLU A 223 -4.17 -0.32 -15.46
N GLY A 224 -5.26 0.00 -16.16
CA GLY A 224 -6.44 -0.85 -16.33
C GLY A 224 -7.45 -0.77 -15.18
N GLY A 225 -7.19 0.07 -14.17
CA GLY A 225 -7.99 0.16 -12.94
C GLY A 225 -7.78 -1.03 -12.00
N THR A 226 -8.12 -0.86 -10.72
CA THR A 226 -7.78 -1.78 -9.61
C THR A 226 -8.63 -3.08 -9.51
N ASP A 227 -9.18 -3.54 -10.64
CA ASP A 227 -10.02 -4.73 -10.75
C ASP A 227 -9.38 -5.80 -11.67
N ASP A 228 -10.16 -6.59 -12.42
CA ASP A 228 -9.68 -7.69 -13.26
C ASP A 228 -8.60 -7.27 -14.28
N LEU A 229 -8.64 -6.05 -14.79
CA LEU A 229 -7.67 -5.53 -15.77
C LEU A 229 -6.39 -4.93 -15.17
N HIS A 230 -6.27 -4.91 -13.84
CA HIS A 230 -5.16 -4.25 -13.15
C HIS A 230 -3.81 -4.86 -13.52
N ARG A 231 -2.84 -4.00 -13.84
CA ARG A 231 -1.48 -4.38 -14.24
C ARG A 231 -0.45 -3.35 -13.80
N ALA A 232 0.84 -3.72 -13.80
CA ALA A 232 1.94 -2.77 -13.68
C ALA A 232 2.72 -2.66 -15.00
N SER A 233 2.99 -1.41 -15.40
CA SER A 233 3.73 -1.07 -16.61
C SER A 233 4.89 -0.14 -16.27
N ILE A 234 5.99 -0.23 -17.01
CA ILE A 234 7.19 0.57 -16.73
C ILE A 234 7.76 1.21 -18.00
N ALA A 235 8.31 2.41 -17.86
CA ALA A 235 9.10 3.09 -18.88
C ALA A 235 10.41 3.60 -18.29
N ARG A 236 11.38 3.95 -19.13
CA ARG A 236 12.66 4.54 -18.69
C ARG A 236 13.06 5.77 -19.50
N SER A 237 13.87 6.63 -18.91
CA SER A 237 14.45 7.81 -19.54
C SER A 237 15.84 8.14 -19.00
N ARG A 238 16.62 8.92 -19.76
CA ARG A 238 17.90 9.49 -19.30
C ARG A 238 17.72 10.75 -18.44
N SER A 239 16.48 11.21 -18.27
CA SER A 239 16.09 12.39 -17.50
C SER A 239 14.86 12.08 -16.66
N PRO A 240 14.72 12.63 -15.44
CA PRO A 240 13.51 12.46 -14.63
C PRO A 240 12.26 13.11 -15.25
N ARG A 241 12.45 13.88 -16.33
CA ARG A 241 11.40 14.59 -17.07
C ARG A 241 11.04 13.92 -18.41
N GLY A 242 11.68 12.80 -18.75
CA GLY A 242 11.48 12.15 -20.04
C GLY A 242 12.38 12.69 -21.17
N PRO A 243 12.09 12.35 -22.44
CA PRO A 243 10.98 11.51 -22.89
C PRO A 243 11.13 10.06 -22.40
N TRP A 244 9.98 9.39 -22.23
CA TRP A 244 9.93 8.04 -21.67
C TRP A 244 9.83 6.99 -22.77
N THR A 245 10.71 6.00 -22.74
CA THR A 245 10.65 4.82 -23.60
C THR A 245 9.98 3.68 -22.83
N PRO A 246 8.83 3.15 -23.26
CA PRO A 246 8.19 2.03 -22.59
C PRO A 246 9.05 0.75 -22.66
N ASN A 247 8.95 -0.10 -21.63
CA ASN A 247 9.48 -1.46 -21.71
C ASN A 247 8.78 -2.22 -22.85
N PRO A 248 9.52 -2.81 -23.81
CA PRO A 248 8.92 -3.57 -24.90
C PRO A 248 8.16 -4.82 -24.43
N ASN A 249 8.40 -5.28 -23.20
CA ASN A 249 7.73 -6.44 -22.60
C ASN A 249 6.63 -6.05 -21.60
N ASN A 250 6.12 -4.81 -21.64
CA ASN A 250 4.97 -4.43 -20.81
C ASN A 250 3.72 -5.28 -21.13
N PRO A 251 2.83 -5.49 -20.14
CA PRO A 251 3.00 -5.15 -18.72
C PRO A 251 4.00 -6.09 -18.01
N ILE A 252 4.74 -5.57 -17.02
CA ILE A 252 5.72 -6.36 -16.26
C ILE A 252 5.10 -7.20 -15.14
N LEU A 253 3.82 -6.96 -14.82
CA LEU A 253 3.01 -7.74 -13.87
C LEU A 253 1.55 -7.67 -14.30
N PHE A 254 0.97 -8.81 -14.68
CA PHE A 254 -0.45 -8.90 -15.05
C PHE A 254 -0.98 -10.34 -14.97
N ASN A 255 -1.51 -10.75 -13.81
CA ASN A 255 -2.13 -12.07 -13.66
C ASN A 255 -3.38 -12.25 -14.55
N GLY A 256 -4.06 -11.17 -14.92
CA GLY A 256 -5.23 -11.24 -15.80
C GLY A 256 -4.93 -11.80 -17.20
N ALA A 257 -3.65 -11.82 -17.62
CA ALA A 257 -3.21 -12.49 -18.85
C ALA A 257 -3.52 -14.00 -18.88
N TYR A 258 -3.72 -14.61 -17.70
CA TYR A 258 -4.04 -16.03 -17.54
C TYR A 258 -5.53 -16.30 -17.37
N GLY A 259 -6.39 -15.28 -17.50
CA GLY A 259 -7.83 -15.33 -17.30
C GLY A 259 -8.25 -14.91 -15.89
N PHE A 260 -9.34 -14.13 -15.81
CA PHE A 260 -9.78 -13.45 -14.57
C PHE A 260 -10.35 -14.37 -13.48
N ASP A 261 -10.66 -15.62 -13.84
CA ASP A 261 -11.20 -16.62 -12.91
C ASP A 261 -10.33 -17.90 -12.83
N ASN A 262 -9.24 -17.95 -13.61
CA ASN A 262 -8.38 -19.14 -13.67
C ASN A 262 -7.36 -19.19 -12.52
N LEU A 263 -6.97 -18.04 -11.99
CA LEU A 263 -6.06 -17.91 -10.86
C LEU A 263 -6.80 -17.35 -9.63
N THR A 264 -6.44 -17.84 -8.45
CA THR A 264 -6.93 -17.27 -7.18
C THR A 264 -6.39 -15.86 -6.94
N VAL A 265 -5.16 -15.59 -7.35
CA VAL A 265 -4.53 -14.26 -7.25
C VAL A 265 -4.87 -13.46 -8.50
N GLN A 266 -5.57 -12.33 -8.32
CA GLN A 266 -6.03 -11.45 -9.40
C GLN A 266 -5.75 -9.98 -9.06
N SER A 267 -6.01 -9.08 -10.01
CA SER A 267 -5.87 -7.63 -9.84
C SER A 267 -4.47 -7.17 -9.41
N THR A 268 -3.43 -7.80 -9.97
CA THR A 268 -2.02 -7.53 -9.65
C THR A 268 -1.54 -6.20 -10.24
N GLY A 269 -1.21 -5.21 -9.41
CA GLY A 269 -0.73 -3.91 -9.88
C GLY A 269 -0.40 -2.95 -8.74
N HIS A 270 -0.31 -1.65 -9.02
CA HIS A 270 0.07 -0.61 -8.04
C HIS A 270 1.35 -0.98 -7.28
N ALA A 271 2.41 -1.26 -8.03
CA ALA A 271 3.64 -1.84 -7.52
C ALA A 271 4.67 -0.78 -7.09
N THR A 272 5.53 -1.14 -6.14
CA THR A 272 6.77 -0.42 -5.79
C THR A 272 7.93 -1.41 -5.88
N ILE A 273 8.96 -1.09 -6.69
CA ILE A 273 10.20 -1.87 -6.79
C ILE A 273 11.24 -1.27 -5.84
N PHE A 274 11.99 -2.12 -5.16
CA PHE A 274 13.08 -1.74 -4.25
C PHE A 274 14.20 -2.77 -4.27
N ASP A 275 15.38 -2.35 -3.83
CA ASP A 275 16.56 -3.20 -3.68
C ASP A 275 16.86 -3.44 -2.19
N THR A 276 17.28 -4.66 -1.85
CA THR A 276 17.76 -5.03 -0.51
C THR A 276 19.21 -4.61 -0.30
N ALA A 277 19.71 -4.75 0.94
CA ALA A 277 21.12 -4.50 1.26
C ALA A 277 22.07 -5.45 0.50
N SER A 278 21.62 -6.66 0.17
CA SER A 278 22.38 -7.63 -0.64
C SER A 278 22.41 -7.30 -2.13
N GLY A 279 21.60 -6.32 -2.58
CA GLY A 279 21.46 -5.95 -3.99
C GLY A 279 20.40 -6.75 -4.75
N ASP A 280 19.66 -7.62 -4.07
CA ASP A 280 18.52 -8.33 -4.65
C ASP A 280 17.35 -7.36 -4.83
N SER A 281 16.62 -7.48 -5.94
CA SER A 281 15.48 -6.63 -6.22
C SER A 281 14.16 -7.35 -5.95
N TYR A 282 13.20 -6.63 -5.39
CA TYR A 282 11.85 -7.12 -5.12
C TYR A 282 10.81 -6.07 -5.51
N ALA A 283 9.56 -6.52 -5.63
CA ALA A 283 8.41 -5.65 -5.82
C ALA A 283 7.33 -5.98 -4.80
N VAL A 284 6.84 -4.97 -4.08
CA VAL A 284 5.54 -5.04 -3.38
C VAL A 284 4.44 -4.51 -4.27
N TYR A 285 3.26 -5.09 -4.21
CA TYR A 285 2.12 -4.69 -5.05
C TYR A 285 0.80 -5.16 -4.43
N ILE A 286 -0.31 -4.63 -4.91
CA ILE A 286 -1.61 -5.19 -4.53
C ILE A 286 -1.94 -6.41 -5.35
N ALA A 287 -2.65 -7.34 -4.73
CA ALA A 287 -3.49 -8.29 -5.45
C ALA A 287 -4.70 -8.66 -4.58
N ARG A 288 -5.63 -9.41 -5.17
CA ARG A 288 -6.82 -9.93 -4.49
C ARG A 288 -6.80 -11.45 -4.50
N ARG A 289 -7.30 -12.06 -3.43
CA ARG A 289 -7.69 -13.48 -3.45
C ARG A 289 -9.15 -13.63 -3.85
N LYS A 290 -9.39 -13.91 -5.14
CA LYS A 290 -10.72 -14.17 -5.70
C LYS A 290 -11.21 -15.56 -5.27
N VAL A 291 -12.37 -15.61 -4.64
CA VAL A 291 -13.09 -16.83 -4.21
C VAL A 291 -14.52 -16.70 -4.67
N ASN A 292 -14.96 -17.63 -5.52
CA ASN A 292 -16.33 -17.64 -6.07
C ASN A 292 -16.73 -16.27 -6.66
N GLY A 293 -15.82 -15.64 -7.42
CA GLY A 293 -16.06 -14.33 -8.05
C GLY A 293 -15.95 -13.11 -7.12
N SER A 294 -15.65 -13.30 -5.82
CA SER A 294 -15.56 -12.21 -4.84
C SER A 294 -14.21 -12.15 -4.14
N SER A 295 -13.85 -11.01 -3.54
CA SER A 295 -12.62 -10.84 -2.77
C SER A 295 -12.94 -10.33 -1.36
N PRO A 296 -13.40 -11.20 -0.44
CA PRO A 296 -13.94 -10.78 0.86
C PRO A 296 -12.90 -10.16 1.80
N LEU A 297 -11.61 -10.36 1.51
CA LEU A 297 -10.49 -9.80 2.26
C LEU A 297 -10.00 -8.47 1.70
N GLY A 298 -10.64 -7.97 0.63
CA GLY A 298 -10.24 -6.75 -0.04
C GLY A 298 -8.99 -6.93 -0.91
N ARG A 299 -8.22 -5.84 -1.01
CA ARG A 299 -6.93 -5.77 -1.70
C ARG A 299 -5.83 -5.96 -0.64
N GLU A 300 -4.94 -6.90 -0.89
CA GLU A 300 -3.91 -7.36 0.06
C GLU A 300 -2.52 -7.06 -0.53
N THR A 301 -1.48 -6.99 0.31
CA THR A 301 -0.11 -6.73 -0.17
C THR A 301 0.61 -8.04 -0.47
N PHE A 302 1.16 -8.11 -1.68
CA PHE A 302 1.96 -9.21 -2.19
C PHE A 302 3.41 -8.74 -2.42
N LEU A 303 4.33 -9.69 -2.47
CA LEU A 303 5.76 -9.51 -2.72
C LEU A 303 6.19 -10.49 -3.81
N SER A 304 7.09 -10.10 -4.71
CA SER A 304 7.74 -11.01 -5.67
C SER A 304 9.18 -10.59 -5.92
N PRO A 305 10.06 -11.52 -6.34
CA PRO A 305 11.41 -11.18 -6.74
C PRO A 305 11.36 -10.44 -8.08
N VAL A 306 12.38 -9.62 -8.33
CA VAL A 306 12.56 -8.89 -9.58
C VAL A 306 13.92 -9.26 -10.15
N THR A 307 13.91 -9.88 -11.33
CA THR A 307 15.13 -10.09 -12.11
C THR A 307 15.30 -8.96 -13.12
N TRP A 308 16.54 -8.64 -13.46
CA TRP A 308 16.87 -7.56 -14.40
C TRP A 308 17.53 -8.14 -15.63
N LYS A 309 16.96 -7.88 -16.79
CA LYS A 309 17.49 -8.32 -18.09
C LYS A 309 17.52 -7.16 -19.06
N ASP A 310 18.67 -6.90 -19.68
CA ASP A 310 18.87 -5.81 -20.65
C ASP A 310 18.44 -4.42 -20.11
N GLY A 311 18.60 -4.25 -18.79
CA GLY A 311 18.19 -3.04 -18.07
C GLY A 311 16.68 -2.87 -17.91
N TRP A 312 15.91 -3.96 -17.92
CA TRP A 312 14.46 -3.97 -17.63
C TRP A 312 14.13 -4.93 -16.50
N PRO A 313 13.24 -4.56 -15.57
CA PRO A 313 12.79 -5.45 -14.50
C PRO A 313 11.75 -6.45 -15.02
N ILE A 314 11.79 -7.65 -14.47
CA ILE A 314 10.86 -8.74 -14.71
C ILE A 314 10.39 -9.24 -13.34
N ILE A 315 9.11 -9.04 -13.03
CA ILE A 315 8.53 -9.48 -11.75
C ILE A 315 8.21 -10.97 -11.84
N ASN A 316 8.62 -11.75 -10.82
CA ASN A 316 8.43 -13.21 -10.72
C ASN A 316 8.88 -13.98 -11.98
N ASP A 317 9.93 -13.52 -12.64
CA ASP A 317 10.44 -14.09 -13.91
C ASP A 317 9.38 -14.19 -15.03
N GLY A 318 8.33 -13.34 -14.98
CA GLY A 318 7.23 -13.33 -15.94
C GLY A 318 6.19 -14.43 -15.73
N ARG A 319 6.32 -15.24 -14.67
CA ARG A 319 5.37 -16.29 -14.29
C ARG A 319 4.14 -15.70 -13.60
N PRO A 320 2.97 -16.36 -13.66
CA PRO A 320 1.81 -15.92 -12.88
C PRO A 320 2.17 -15.91 -11.40
N VAL A 321 1.68 -14.91 -10.66
CA VAL A 321 1.81 -14.87 -9.21
C VAL A 321 0.79 -15.84 -8.60
N LEU A 322 1.22 -16.79 -7.78
CA LEU A 322 0.33 -17.73 -7.11
C LEU A 322 0.30 -17.50 -5.59
N LEU A 323 -0.60 -18.20 -4.90
CA LEU A 323 -0.56 -18.29 -3.44
C LEU A 323 0.53 -19.27 -3.04
N SER A 324 1.39 -18.88 -2.09
CA SER A 324 2.46 -19.73 -1.53
C SER A 324 3.59 -20.09 -2.51
N GLU A 325 4.08 -19.13 -3.28
CA GLU A 325 5.33 -19.31 -4.04
C GLU A 325 6.53 -18.92 -3.18
N SER A 326 7.45 -19.88 -2.96
CA SER A 326 8.74 -19.65 -2.33
C SER A 326 9.70 -19.01 -3.32
N PHE A 327 10.40 -17.95 -2.92
CA PHE A 327 11.47 -17.34 -3.71
C PHE A 327 12.52 -16.68 -2.81
N GLY A 328 13.79 -16.81 -3.20
CA GLY A 328 14.95 -16.31 -2.44
C GLY A 328 15.32 -17.15 -1.21
N ASP A 329 16.37 -16.73 -0.50
CA ASP A 329 16.82 -17.28 0.79
C ASP A 329 16.27 -16.43 1.95
N ILE A 330 14.93 -16.38 2.09
CA ILE A 330 14.23 -15.55 3.08
C ILE A 330 13.41 -16.45 4.00
N PRO A 331 13.40 -16.21 5.34
CA PRO A 331 12.69 -17.08 6.29
C PRO A 331 11.19 -17.18 6.02
N ASP A 332 10.59 -18.28 6.49
CA ASP A 332 9.15 -18.52 6.42
C ASP A 332 8.34 -17.50 7.23
N GLN A 333 7.08 -17.31 6.83
CA GLN A 333 6.10 -16.59 7.66
C GLN A 333 5.89 -17.34 8.96
N SER A 334 6.07 -16.64 10.07
CA SER A 334 5.65 -17.11 11.38
C SER A 334 4.16 -17.42 11.37
N THR A 335 3.78 -18.50 12.05
CA THR A 335 2.36 -18.79 12.26
C THR A 335 1.81 -17.71 13.18
N PRO A 336 0.72 -17.00 12.80
CA PRO A 336 0.14 -15.99 13.67
C PRO A 336 -0.24 -16.59 15.02
N GLU A 337 0.21 -15.97 16.10
CA GLU A 337 -0.16 -16.39 17.45
C GLU A 337 -1.66 -16.14 17.69
N THR A 338 -2.23 -16.89 18.64
CA THR A 338 -3.58 -16.57 19.13
C THR A 338 -3.53 -15.21 19.82
N TRP A 339 -4.18 -14.23 19.22
CA TRP A 339 -4.22 -12.87 19.75
C TRP A 339 -5.43 -12.66 20.66
N VAL A 340 -5.19 -12.05 21.82
CA VAL A 340 -6.22 -11.70 22.81
C VAL A 340 -5.90 -10.31 23.37
N ASP A 341 -6.81 -9.36 23.19
CA ASP A 341 -6.73 -8.07 23.86
C ASP A 341 -7.69 -8.03 25.06
N ARG A 342 -7.11 -7.82 26.25
CA ARG A 342 -7.85 -7.68 27.51
C ARG A 342 -8.19 -6.22 27.83
N PHE A 343 -7.73 -5.28 27.01
CA PHE A 343 -7.87 -3.84 27.16
C PHE A 343 -7.32 -3.33 28.49
N GLU A 344 -6.17 -3.88 28.92
CA GLU A 344 -5.50 -3.52 30.18
C GLU A 344 -4.58 -2.29 30.04
N GLY A 345 -4.26 -1.89 28.81
CA GLY A 345 -3.48 -0.69 28.52
C GLY A 345 -4.25 0.61 28.67
N SER A 346 -3.52 1.73 28.73
CA SER A 346 -4.08 3.09 28.73
C SER A 346 -4.52 3.57 27.34
N THR A 347 -4.12 2.88 26.28
CA THR A 347 -4.48 3.14 24.88
C THR A 347 -4.83 1.83 24.19
N LEU A 348 -5.59 1.90 23.10
CA LEU A 348 -5.83 0.73 22.24
C LEU A 348 -4.52 0.29 21.58
N GLU A 349 -4.36 -1.02 21.39
CA GLU A 349 -3.30 -1.55 20.52
C GLU A 349 -3.46 -1.01 19.08
N ASN A 350 -2.34 -0.86 18.36
CA ASN A 350 -2.30 -0.28 17.01
C ASN A 350 -3.23 -0.99 15.99
N GLY A 351 -3.59 -2.25 16.22
CA GLY A 351 -4.44 -3.02 15.31
C GLY A 351 -5.93 -2.66 15.36
N TRP A 352 -6.34 -1.77 16.26
CA TRP A 352 -7.71 -1.27 16.34
C TRP A 352 -7.92 -0.01 15.51
N TYR A 353 -9.08 0.04 14.87
CA TYR A 353 -9.54 1.11 14.01
C TYR A 353 -10.94 1.57 14.42
N GLN A 354 -11.32 2.76 14.00
CA GLN A 354 -12.67 3.27 14.03
C GLN A 354 -13.08 3.69 12.63
N LEU A 355 -14.39 3.69 12.38
CA LEU A 355 -14.95 4.29 11.18
C LEU A 355 -14.95 5.81 11.36
N CYS A 356 -14.43 6.55 10.38
CA CYS A 356 -14.27 8.00 10.41
C CYS A 356 -13.49 8.50 11.65
N ILE A 357 -13.62 9.78 12.03
CA ILE A 357 -12.85 10.37 13.13
C ILE A 357 -13.71 10.94 14.25
N LEU A 358 -13.42 10.57 15.50
CA LEU A 358 -14.21 10.93 16.69
C LEU A 358 -14.52 12.44 16.79
N TYR A 359 -15.81 12.76 16.95
CA TYR A 359 -16.27 14.07 17.45
C TYR A 359 -16.18 14.17 18.98
N THR A 360 -16.44 13.04 19.64
CA THR A 360 -16.48 12.88 21.10
C THR A 360 -15.98 11.50 21.47
N GLU A 361 -15.52 11.33 22.71
CA GLU A 361 -15.05 10.04 23.22
C GLU A 361 -16.23 9.03 23.31
N ASN A 362 -16.22 8.00 22.46
CA ASN A 362 -17.26 6.97 22.36
C ASN A 362 -16.88 5.64 23.05
N PHE A 363 -15.71 5.54 23.67
CA PHE A 363 -15.34 4.43 24.55
C PHE A 363 -14.37 4.87 25.65
N ILE A 364 -14.26 4.06 26.72
CA ILE A 364 -13.25 4.21 27.78
C ILE A 364 -12.60 2.85 28.02
N LEU A 365 -11.28 2.83 28.19
CA LEU A 365 -10.55 1.66 28.68
C LEU A 365 -10.53 1.66 30.21
N ARG A 366 -10.79 0.50 30.82
CA ARG A 366 -10.89 0.38 32.29
C ARG A 366 -9.55 -0.01 32.89
N GLU A 367 -9.25 0.54 34.07
CA GLU A 367 -7.99 0.27 34.81
C GLU A 367 -7.69 -1.22 35.08
N LYS A 368 -8.72 -2.08 35.10
CA LYS A 368 -8.58 -3.53 35.36
C LYS A 368 -8.96 -4.38 34.14
N GLY A 369 -8.81 -3.81 32.95
CA GLY A 369 -9.20 -4.46 31.71
C GLY A 369 -10.66 -4.26 31.33
N GLY A 370 -10.91 -4.35 30.03
CA GLY A 370 -12.20 -4.17 29.39
C GLY A 370 -12.42 -2.78 28.81
N ILE A 371 -13.27 -2.75 27.79
CA ILE A 371 -13.72 -1.53 27.11
C ILE A 371 -15.18 -1.24 27.46
N LEU A 372 -15.51 0.03 27.69
CA LEU A 372 -16.88 0.50 27.86
C LEU A 372 -17.22 1.44 26.70
N PHE A 373 -18.11 1.02 25.81
CA PHE A 373 -18.66 1.91 24.78
C PHE A 373 -19.72 2.84 25.36
N ARG A 374 -19.68 4.11 24.96
CA ARG A 374 -20.74 5.08 25.19
C ARG A 374 -21.63 5.08 23.95
N PRO A 375 -22.90 4.64 24.05
CA PRO A 375 -23.78 4.60 22.90
C PRO A 375 -24.03 6.01 22.36
N ASN A 376 -24.24 6.09 21.05
CA ASN A 376 -24.65 7.32 20.37
C ASN A 376 -25.82 7.00 19.42
N ILE A 377 -26.26 8.00 18.65
CA ILE A 377 -27.42 7.86 17.74
C ILE A 377 -27.11 7.06 16.47
N TYR A 378 -25.85 6.68 16.23
CA TYR A 378 -25.40 6.07 14.99
C TYR A 378 -25.30 4.55 15.11
N SER A 379 -25.81 3.88 14.08
CA SER A 379 -25.71 2.45 13.85
C SER A 379 -24.52 2.11 12.95
N LEU A 380 -24.22 0.81 12.80
CA LEU A 380 -23.19 0.33 11.86
C LEU A 380 -23.53 0.58 10.38
N SER A 381 -24.78 0.95 10.06
CA SER A 381 -25.20 1.28 8.70
C SER A 381 -25.14 2.78 8.37
N ASP A 382 -24.93 3.63 9.38
CA ASP A 382 -24.82 5.07 9.16
C ASP A 382 -23.43 5.43 8.63
N ARG A 383 -23.34 6.51 7.86
CA ARG A 383 -22.07 7.03 7.27
C ARG A 383 -21.25 7.84 8.27
N ASP A 384 -21.49 7.64 9.55
CA ASP A 384 -20.87 8.38 10.64
C ASP A 384 -20.33 7.37 11.67
N ILE A 385 -19.97 7.82 12.87
CA ILE A 385 -19.15 7.05 13.78
C ILE A 385 -20.03 6.30 14.79
N PRO A 386 -20.29 4.99 14.61
CA PRO A 386 -20.91 4.18 15.64
C PRO A 386 -19.98 4.05 16.85
N ALA A 387 -20.56 3.74 18.01
CA ALA A 387 -19.79 3.37 19.19
C ALA A 387 -19.16 1.96 19.03
N ALA A 388 -18.11 1.86 18.20
CA ALA A 388 -17.44 0.63 17.84
C ALA A 388 -15.93 0.84 17.63
N ILE A 389 -15.17 -0.26 17.79
CA ILE A 389 -13.80 -0.43 17.30
C ILE A 389 -13.75 -1.67 16.43
N LEU A 390 -12.91 -1.65 15.41
CA LEU A 390 -12.85 -2.60 14.32
C LEU A 390 -11.41 -3.07 14.15
N ARG A 391 -11.22 -4.33 13.76
CA ARG A 391 -9.90 -4.88 13.42
C ARG A 391 -9.98 -5.53 12.05
N LYS A 392 -8.89 -5.41 11.29
CA LYS A 392 -8.79 -6.02 9.95
C LYS A 392 -8.96 -7.54 10.08
N ASN A 393 -9.81 -8.12 9.23
CA ASN A 393 -9.82 -9.56 9.07
C ASN A 393 -8.64 -9.98 8.19
N SER A 394 -7.70 -10.77 8.75
CA SER A 394 -6.49 -11.22 8.06
C SER A 394 -6.54 -12.69 7.63
N THR A 395 -7.60 -13.45 7.97
CA THR A 395 -7.72 -14.87 7.61
C THR A 395 -9.13 -15.22 7.15
N ARG A 396 -9.30 -16.41 6.54
CA ARG A 396 -10.63 -16.92 6.13
C ARG A 396 -11.37 -17.65 7.26
N ILE A 397 -10.65 -18.07 8.30
CA ILE A 397 -11.19 -18.82 9.44
C ILE A 397 -10.75 -18.11 10.70
N TYR A 398 -11.72 -17.67 11.49
CA TYR A 398 -11.52 -17.02 12.78
C TYR A 398 -12.66 -17.39 13.72
N ILE A 399 -12.37 -17.45 15.01
CA ILE A 399 -13.36 -17.54 16.08
C ILE A 399 -13.18 -16.28 16.92
N TYR A 400 -14.14 -15.36 16.86
CA TYR A 400 -14.19 -14.22 17.78
C TYR A 400 -15.04 -14.59 18.99
N THR A 401 -14.49 -14.42 20.19
CA THR A 401 -15.26 -14.54 21.43
C THR A 401 -15.12 -13.24 22.20
N GLN A 402 -16.24 -12.60 22.51
CA GLN A 402 -16.29 -11.39 23.33
C GLN A 402 -17.23 -11.64 24.51
N LEU A 403 -16.78 -11.28 25.72
CA LEU A 403 -17.65 -11.25 26.88
C LEU A 403 -18.32 -9.86 26.97
N VAL A 404 -19.60 -9.80 26.64
CA VAL A 404 -20.37 -8.54 26.69
C VAL A 404 -21.26 -8.53 27.95
N ARG A 405 -21.18 -7.45 28.73
CA ARG A 405 -22.12 -7.16 29.83
C ARG A 405 -22.92 -5.91 29.50
N ASN A 406 -24.16 -6.08 29.06
CA ASN A 406 -25.07 -4.97 28.81
C ASN A 406 -25.75 -4.53 30.12
N ARG A 407 -25.70 -3.24 30.42
CA ARG A 407 -26.63 -2.60 31.36
C ARG A 407 -27.64 -1.83 30.53
N THR A 408 -28.87 -2.32 30.47
CA THR A 408 -29.96 -1.62 29.79
C THR A 408 -30.28 -0.34 30.57
N VAL A 409 -29.92 0.81 30.01
CA VAL A 409 -30.51 2.09 30.45
C VAL A 409 -31.78 2.24 29.63
N LYS A 410 -32.94 2.09 30.27
CA LYS A 410 -34.20 2.55 29.66
C LYS A 410 -34.08 4.06 29.52
N ILE A 411 -34.06 4.54 28.28
CA ILE A 411 -34.15 5.97 27.97
C ILE A 411 -35.57 6.42 28.24
#